data_AF-A0A921MUF4-F1
#
_entry.id   AF-A0A921MUF4-F1
#
_cell.length_a   1.000
_cell.length_b   1.000
_cell.length_c   1.000
_cell.angle_alpha   90.00
_cell.angle_beta   90.00
_cell.angle_gamma   90.00
#
_symmetry.space_group_name_H-M   'P 1'
#
loop_
_entity.id
_entity.type
_entity.pdbx_description
1 polymer ?
#
loop_
_entity_poly.entity_id
_entity_poly.type
_entity_poly.pdbx_seq_one_letter_code
_entity_poly.pdbx_strand_id
1 'polypeptide(L)' 'MITAPTWPNHPSVPPSPEELERLHAWWRAANYLSVGQIYLKDNPLLRQP' A
#
# COMPACT_ATOMS: atom_id res chain seq x y z
N MET A 1 -20.53 -17.02 24.37
CA MET A 1 -19.17 -16.47 24.13
C MET A 1 -18.76 -16.84 22.72
N ILE A 2 -18.57 -15.85 21.83
CA ILE A 2 -18.12 -16.10 20.46
C ILE A 2 -16.59 -16.11 20.48
N THR A 3 -15.98 -17.26 20.19
CA THR A 3 -14.53 -17.38 19.99
C THR A 3 -14.15 -16.69 18.69
N ALA A 4 -13.25 -15.70 18.74
CA ALA A 4 -12.72 -15.07 17.54
C ALA A 4 -11.99 -16.11 16.66
N PRO A 5 -12.11 -16.07 15.33
CA PRO A 5 -11.38 -16.99 14.46
C PRO A 5 -9.87 -16.74 14.62
N THR A 6 -9.14 -17.77 15.04
CA THR A 6 -7.68 -17.75 15.07
C THR A 6 -7.17 -18.07 13.67
N TRP A 7 -6.72 -17.05 12.95
CA TRP A 7 -6.06 -17.23 11.66
C TRP A 7 -4.72 -17.96 11.89
N PRO A 8 -4.49 -19.10 11.23
CA PRO A 8 -3.20 -19.78 11.33
C PRO A 8 -2.11 -18.87 10.73
N ASN A 9 -0.97 -18.73 11.44
CA ASN A 9 0.20 -17.90 11.07
C ASN A 9 -0.01 -16.38 11.10
N HIS A 10 -0.45 -15.82 12.23
CA HIS A 10 -0.18 -14.41 12.48
C HIS A 10 1.31 -14.25 12.84
N PRO A 11 2.06 -13.36 12.18
CA PRO A 11 3.39 -13.01 12.68
C PRO A 11 3.21 -12.45 14.10
N SER A 12 3.84 -13.11 15.08
CA SER A 12 3.82 -12.67 16.48
C SER A 12 4.70 -11.45 16.70
N VAL A 13 5.65 -11.21 15.80
CA VAL A 13 6.53 -10.05 15.80
C VAL A 13 5.87 -8.96 14.94
N PRO A 14 5.57 -7.78 15.52
CA PRO A 14 5.10 -6.65 14.73
C PRO A 14 6.19 -6.21 13.73
N PRO A 15 5.81 -5.70 12.55
CA PRO A 15 6.78 -5.17 11.60
C PRO A 15 7.56 -4.02 12.23
N SER A 16 8.84 -3.96 11.89
CA SER A 16 9.69 -2.84 12.24
C SER A 16 9.15 -1.54 11.60
N PRO A 17 9.52 -0.37 12.15
CA PRO A 17 9.16 0.92 11.53
C PRO A 17 9.59 1.02 10.06
N GLU A 18 10.77 0.51 9.71
CA GLU A 18 11.29 0.53 8.33
C GLU A 18 10.44 -0.33 7.38
N GLU A 19 10.01 -1.52 7.82
CA GLU A 19 9.11 -2.38 7.02
C GLU A 19 7.75 -1.71 6.79
N LEU A 20 7.22 -1.04 7.80
CA LEU A 20 5.96 -0.31 7.69
C LEU A 20 6.09 0.89 6.74
N GLU A 21 7.20 1.63 6.81
CA GLU A 21 7.48 2.75 5.89
C GLU A 21 7.60 2.28 4.44
N ARG A 22 8.30 1.16 4.19
CA ARG A 22 8.41 0.56 2.85
C ARG A 22 7.06 0.13 2.31
N LEU A 23 6.25 -0.54 3.13
CA LEU A 23 4.89 -0.93 2.76
C LEU A 23 4.02 0.29 2.43
N HIS A 24 4.11 1.34 3.25
CA HIS A 24 3.37 2.58 3.04
C HIS A 24 3.80 3.30 1.75
N ALA A 25 5.10 3.34 1.45
CA ALA A 25 5.62 3.91 0.21
C ALA A 25 5.14 3.11 -1.02
N TRP A 26 5.22 1.79 -0.95
CA TRP A 26 4.72 0.90 -2.01
C TRP A 26 3.22 1.10 -2.26
N TRP A 27 2.42 1.15 -1.18
CA TRP A 27 0.98 1.35 -1.28
C TRP A 27 0.61 2.69 -1.96
N ARG A 28 1.29 3.77 -1.57
CA ARG A 28 1.08 5.08 -2.20
C ARG A 28 1.46 5.08 -3.68
N ALA A 29 2.56 4.44 -4.04
CA ALA A 29 2.98 4.32 -5.45
C ALA A 29 1.96 3.53 -6.28
N ALA A 30 1.48 2.39 -5.77
CA ALA A 30 0.49 1.57 -6.46
C ALA A 30 -0.85 2.32 -6.66
N ASN A 31 -1.30 3.07 -5.66
CA ASN A 31 -2.52 3.86 -5.76
C ASN A 31 -2.37 5.01 -6.76
N TYR A 32 -1.24 5.71 -6.73
CA TYR A 32 -0.96 6.78 -7.68
C TYR A 32 -0.97 6.27 -9.12
N LEU A 33 -0.31 5.13 -9.38
CA LEU A 33 -0.31 4.51 -10.70
C LEU A 33 -1.71 4.07 -11.14
N SER A 34 -2.48 3.45 -10.24
CA SER A 34 -3.86 3.02 -10.53
C SER A 34 -4.74 4.21 -10.96
N VAL A 35 -4.67 5.33 -10.23
CA VAL A 35 -5.40 6.56 -10.58
C VAL A 35 -4.86 7.13 -11.90
N GLY A 36 -3.55 7.17 -12.08
CA GLY A 36 -2.91 7.64 -13.31
C GLY A 36 -3.37 6.86 -14.54
N GLN A 37 -3.45 5.53 -14.44
CA GLN A 37 -3.92 4.65 -15.53
C GLN A 37 -5.38 4.89 -15.92
N ILE A 38 -6.24 5.30 -14.97
CA ILE A 38 -7.66 5.55 -15.23
C ILE A 38 -7.88 6.94 -15.84
N TYR A 39 -7.19 7.96 -15.34
CA TYR A 39 -7.55 9.36 -15.60
C TYR A 39 -6.53 10.14 -16.45
N LEU A 40 -5.26 9.75 -16.46
CA LEU A 40 -4.21 10.49 -17.14
C LEU A 40 -3.92 9.88 -18.51
N LYS A 41 -4.11 10.68 -19.56
CA LYS A 41 -3.73 10.30 -20.93
C LYS A 41 -2.24 10.51 -21.17
N ASP A 42 -1.69 11.60 -20.65
CA ASP A 42 -0.28 11.98 -20.71
C ASP A 42 0.16 12.62 -19.38
N ASN A 43 1.45 12.99 -19.31
CA ASN A 43 2.06 13.60 -18.12
C ASN A 43 1.78 12.83 -16.80
N PRO A 44 2.12 11.53 -16.72
CA PRO A 44 1.80 10.69 -15.56
C PRO A 44 2.55 11.08 -14.28
N LEU A 45 3.51 12.01 -14.36
CA LEU A 45 4.25 12.54 -13.21
C LEU A 45 3.93 14.02 -12.94
N LEU A 46 2.89 14.56 -13.59
CA LEU A 46 2.39 15.93 -13.39
C LEU A 46 3.50 17.01 -13.46
N ARG A 47 4.44 16.85 -14.40
CA ARG A 47 5.48 17.83 -14.66
C ARG A 47 4.87 19.11 -15.24
N GLN A 48 5.50 20.26 -14.99
CA GLN A 48 5.08 21.50 -15.62
C GLN A 48 5.23 21.38 -17.15
N PRO A 49 4.23 21.88 -17.91
CA PRO A 49 4.26 21.85 -19.37
C PRO A 49 5.35 22.74 -19.96
#